data_AF-A0A3B9MJP3-F1
#
_entry.id   AF-A0A3B9MJP3-F1
#
_cell.length_a   1.000
_cell.length_b   1.000
_cell.length_c   1.000
_cell.angle_alpha   90.00
_cell.angle_beta   90.00
_cell.angle_gamma   90.00
#
_symmetry.space_group_name_H-M   'P 1'
#
loop_
_entity.id
_entity.type
_entity.pdbx_description
1 polymer ?
#
loop_
_entity_poly.entity_id
_entity_poly.type
_entity_poly.pdbx_seq_one_letter_code
_entity_poly.pdbx_strand_id
1 'polypeptide(L)' 'MENENKAPEISYDVRVKPGRAGTDPQAPDWEVLELEDGVVKNTADIYDNMTLAEANQIAGMWRQKKEEAEAAPLTEAVQ' A
#
# COMPACT_ATOMS: atom_id res chain seq x y z
N MET A 1 24.06 -14.33 17.90
CA MET A 1 22.89 -13.49 17.58
C MET A 1 22.57 -13.83 16.15
N GLU A 2 21.53 -14.65 15.95
CA GLU A 2 21.03 -14.97 14.61
C GLU A 2 20.61 -13.65 13.96
N ASN A 3 21.40 -13.21 12.98
CA ASN A 3 20.95 -12.17 12.05
C ASN A 3 19.88 -12.84 11.20
N GLU A 4 18.65 -12.89 11.71
CA GLU A 4 17.48 -13.26 10.92
C GLU A 4 17.31 -12.18 9.85
N ASN A 5 17.85 -12.47 8.67
CA ASN A 5 17.71 -11.67 7.47
C ASN A 5 16.31 -11.88 6.89
N LYS A 6 15.27 -11.55 7.68
CA LYS A 6 13.87 -11.67 7.26
C LYS A 6 13.61 -10.58 6.23
N ALA A 7 13.05 -10.96 5.08
CA ALA A 7 12.57 -9.98 4.13
C ALA A 7 11.50 -9.10 4.81
N PRO A 8 11.55 -7.77 4.63
CA PRO A 8 10.59 -6.88 5.27
C PRO A 8 9.18 -7.22 4.80
N GLU A 9 8.23 -7.28 5.75
CA GLU A 9 6.84 -7.58 5.42
C GLU A 9 6.15 -6.32 4.91
N ILE A 10 5.77 -6.33 3.63
CA ILE A 10 5.05 -5.21 3.04
C ILE A 10 3.55 -5.44 3.16
N SER A 11 2.85 -4.47 3.74
CA SER A 11 1.40 -4.47 3.87
C SER A 11 0.82 -3.12 3.46
N TYR A 12 -0.49 -3.11 3.19
CA TYR A 12 -1.20 -1.91 2.78
C TYR A 12 -2.39 -1.65 3.69
N ASP A 13 -2.57 -0.41 4.13
CA ASP A 13 -3.67 0.00 5.01
C ASP A 13 -4.44 1.17 4.42
N VAL A 14 -5.72 1.30 4.77
CA VAL A 14 -6.61 2.36 4.30
C VAL A 14 -7.02 3.22 5.48
N ARG A 15 -6.71 4.52 5.42
CA ARG A 15 -7.16 5.48 6.44
C ARG A 15 -7.96 6.62 5.83
N VAL A 16 -8.86 7.16 6.64
CA VAL A 16 -9.61 8.37 6.30
C VAL A 16 -8.82 9.59 6.78
N LYS A 17 -8.74 10.63 5.96
CA LYS A 17 -8.22 11.94 6.34
C LYS A 17 -9.29 13.02 6.19
N PRO A 18 -9.20 14.10 6.98
CA PRO A 18 -9.94 15.31 6.67
C PRO A 18 -9.62 15.69 5.22
N GLY A 19 -10.66 16.02 4.44
CA GLY A 19 -10.51 16.42 3.05
C GLY A 19 -9.43 17.49 2.91
N ARG A 20 -8.46 17.25 2.03
CA ARG A 20 -7.47 18.27 1.67
C ARG A 20 -8.18 19.40 0.94
N ALA A 21 -7.56 20.58 0.97
CA ALA A 21 -8.01 21.69 0.13
C ALA A 21 -7.91 21.24 -1.34
N GLY A 22 -9.07 20.98 -1.95
CA GLY A 22 -9.22 20.32 -3.23
C GLY A 22 -10.63 20.52 -3.79
N THR A 23 -11.21 19.49 -4.40
CA THR A 23 -12.47 19.58 -5.14
C THR A 23 -13.70 19.62 -4.23
N ASP A 24 -13.65 18.92 -3.09
CA ASP A 24 -14.66 19.03 -2.03
C ASP A 24 -14.02 19.00 -0.62
N PRO A 25 -13.78 20.19 -0.02
CA PRO A 25 -13.24 20.28 1.35
C PRO A 25 -14.15 19.72 2.44
N GLN A 26 -15.41 19.38 2.13
CA GLN A 26 -16.37 18.81 3.07
C GLN A 26 -16.39 17.28 3.02
N ALA A 27 -15.90 16.67 1.94
CA ALA A 27 -15.77 15.22 1.83
C ALA A 27 -14.43 14.74 2.42
N PRO A 28 -14.39 13.58 3.10
CA PRO A 28 -13.14 13.01 3.56
C PRO A 28 -12.32 12.42 2.40
N ASP A 29 -11.00 12.54 2.47
CA ASP A 29 -10.10 11.85 1.54
C ASP A 29 -9.78 10.46 2.07
N TRP A 30 -9.58 9.51 1.14
CA TRP A 30 -9.06 8.19 1.47
C TRP A 30 -7.59 8.10 1.11
N GLU A 31 -6.80 7.52 2.00
CA GLU A 31 -5.38 7.32 1.81
C GLU A 31 -5.04 5.85 1.89
N VAL A 32 -4.30 5.37 0.88
CA VAL A 32 -3.75 4.03 0.85
C VAL A 32 -2.27 4.12 1.25
N LEU A 33 -1.93 3.47 2.35
CA LEU A 33 -0.61 3.49 2.97
C LEU A 33 0.17 2.25 2.55
N GLU A 34 1.46 2.40 2.25
CA GLU A 34 2.38 1.26 2.23
C GLU A 34 3.12 1.20 3.57
N LEU A 35 3.06 0.04 4.22
CA LEU A 35 3.71 -0.25 5.48
C LEU A 35 4.78 -1.31 5.24
N GLU A 36 5.92 -1.14 5.87
CA GLU A 36 7.03 -2.09 5.90
C GLU A 36 7.25 -2.47 7.37
N ASP A 37 7.05 -3.75 7.69
CA ASP A 37 7.08 -4.28 9.06
C ASP A 37 6.15 -3.50 10.01
N GLY A 38 4.97 -3.12 9.52
CA GLY A 38 3.98 -2.35 10.26
C GLY A 38 4.32 -0.86 10.42
N VAL A 39 5.40 -0.38 9.80
CA VAL A 39 5.81 1.03 9.80
C VAL A 39 5.41 1.69 8.50
N VAL A 40 4.65 2.79 8.56
CA VAL A 40 4.27 3.56 7.37
C VAL A 40 5.50 4.09 6.63
N LYS A 41 5.68 3.67 5.38
CA LYS A 41 6.76 4.12 4.48
C LYS A 41 6.27 5.06 3.39
N ASN A 42 5.04 4.89 2.90
CA ASN A 42 4.45 5.74 1.88
C ASN A 42 3.04 6.22 2.27
N THR A 43 2.81 7.51 2.05
CA THR A 43 1.57 8.26 2.35
C THR A 43 1.17 9.17 1.17
N ALA A 44 1.76 8.96 -0.01
CA ALA A 44 1.57 9.86 -1.15
C ALA A 44 0.21 9.67 -1.82
N ASP A 45 -0.38 8.49 -1.69
CA ASP A 45 -1.56 8.09 -2.43
C ASP A 45 -2.85 8.42 -1.68
N ILE A 46 -3.36 9.61 -2.03
CA ILE A 46 -4.53 10.20 -1.40
C ILE A 46 -5.54 10.51 -2.49
N TYR A 47 -6.74 10.02 -2.29
CA TYR A 47 -7.81 10.04 -3.27
C TYR A 47 -9.00 10.84 -2.75
N ASP A 48 -9.27 11.94 -3.44
CA ASP A 48 -10.46 12.77 -3.27
C ASP A 48 -11.66 12.10 -3.95
N ASN A 49 -12.87 12.29 -3.41
CA ASN A 49 -14.14 11.77 -3.94
C ASN A 49 -14.22 10.24 -4.13
N MET A 50 -13.54 9.49 -3.28
CA MET A 50 -13.56 8.02 -3.30
C MET A 50 -14.40 7.45 -2.16
N THR A 51 -14.98 6.27 -2.36
CA THR A 51 -15.62 5.49 -1.28
C THR A 51 -14.62 4.55 -0.60
N LEU A 52 -14.91 4.15 0.63
CA LEU A 52 -14.12 3.11 1.34
C LEU A 52 -13.99 1.82 0.51
N ALA A 53 -15.03 1.44 -0.23
CA ALA A 53 -15.01 0.24 -1.06
C ALA A 53 -13.96 0.35 -2.18
N GLU A 54 -13.91 1.49 -2.86
CA GLU A 54 -12.93 1.75 -3.92
C GLU A 54 -11.50 1.85 -3.36
N ALA A 55 -11.31 2.49 -2.20
CA ALA A 55 -10.00 2.55 -1.53
C ALA A 55 -9.49 1.14 -1.17
N ASN A 56 -10.37 0.26 -0.69
CA ASN A 56 -10.03 -1.14 -0.43
C ASN A 56 -9.70 -1.92 -1.70
N GLN A 57 -10.38 -1.64 -2.82
CA GLN A 57 -10.05 -2.26 -4.11
C GLN A 57 -8.64 -1.86 -4.57
N ILE A 58 -8.24 -0.61 -4.38
CA ILE A 58 -6.88 -0.12 -4.70
C ILE A 58 -5.84 -0.80 -3.82
N ALA A 59 -6.07 -0.84 -2.49
CA ALA A 59 -5.20 -1.54 -1.57
C ALA A 59 -5.04 -3.03 -1.93
N GLY A 60 -6.13 -3.69 -2.33
CA GLY A 60 -6.11 -5.08 -2.81
C GLY A 60 -5.30 -5.25 -4.10
N MET A 61 -5.44 -4.34 -5.06
CA MET A 61 -4.66 -4.36 -6.30
C MET A 61 -3.15 -4.23 -6.03
N TRP A 62 -2.76 -3.38 -5.07
CA TRP A 62 -1.35 -3.19 -4.75
C TRP A 62 -0.75 -4.36 -4.01
N ARG A 63 -1.50 -4.97 -3.09
CA ARG A 63 -1.13 -6.25 -2.48
C ARG A 63 -0.82 -7.28 -3.56
N GLN A 64 -1.72 -7.46 -4.52
CA GLN A 64 -1.53 -8.40 -5.63
C GLN A 64 -0.28 -8.07 -6.47
N LYS A 65 -0.08 -6.80 -6.85
CA LYS A 65 1.12 -6.40 -7.62
C LYS A 65 2.42 -6.65 -6.85
N LYS A 66 2.41 -6.44 -5.53
CA LYS A 66 3.57 -6.71 -4.68
C LYS A 66 3.84 -8.21 -4.60
N GLU A 67 2.80 -9.01 -4.35
CA GLU A 67 2.90 -10.47 -4.35
C GLU A 67 3.41 -11.01 -5.69
N GLU A 68 2.95 -10.48 -6.82
CA GLU A 68 3.44 -10.83 -8.16
C GLU A 68 4.92 -10.45 -8.34
N ALA A 69 5.34 -9.28 -7.87
CA ALA A 69 6.74 -8.83 -7.95
C ALA A 69 7.67 -9.64 -7.02
N GLU A 70 7.19 -10.02 -5.83
CA GLU A 70 7.91 -10.84 -4.85
C GLU A 70 7.91 -12.33 -5.20
N ALA A 71 6.94 -12.80 -5.99
CA ALA A 71 6.93 -14.16 -6.56
C ALA A 71 7.82 -14.29 -7.80
N ALA A 72 8.27 -13.17 -8.39
CA ALA A 72 9.14 -13.14 -9.56
C ALA A 72 10.65 -13.41 -9.37
N PRO A 73 11.23 -13.71 -8.18
CA PRO A 73 12.61 -14.17 -8.11
C PRO A 73 12.67 -15.69 -7.88
N LEU A 74 13.07 -16.46 -8.90
CA LEU A 74 13.83 -17.75 -8.84
C LEU A 74 13.84 -18.59 -10.15
N THR A 75 13.82 -18.00 -11.35
CA THR A 75 13.98 -18.80 -12.59
C THR A 75 14.97 -18.23 -13.61
N GLU A 76 16.12 -17.72 -13.19
CA GLU A 76 17.24 -17.48 -14.12
C GLU A 76 18.60 -17.74 -13.45
N ALA A 77 18.93 -19.02 -13.24
CA ALA A 77 20.32 -19.46 -13.02
C ALA A 77 20.49 -20.98 -13.21
N VAL A 78 20.27 -21.50 -14.43
CA VAL A 78 20.93 -22.74 -14.87
C VAL A 78 21.26 -22.63 -16.37
N GLN A 79 22.49 -22.21 -16.66
CA GLN A 79 23.18 -22.50 -17.92
C GLN A 79 24.61 -22.89 -17.61
#